data_AF-A0AAN0MAX0-F1
#
_entry.id   AF-A0AAN0MAX0-F1
#
_cell.length_a   1.000
_cell.length_b   1.000
_cell.length_c   1.000
_cell.angle_alpha   90.00
_cell.angle_beta   90.00
_cell.angle_gamma   90.00
#
_symmetry.space_group_name_H-M   'P 1'
#
loop_
_entity.id
_entity.type
_entity.pdbx_description
1 polymer ?
#
loop_
_entity_poly.entity_id
_entity_poly.type
_entity_poly.pdbx_seq_one_letter_code
_entity_poly.pdbx_strand_id
1 'polypeptide(L)' 'MRHTTRKTFMLNLDEAHASKLDDLRQHFHLAADDTIRLAIRLTHARMSKPDVLVPEFKPHGRWDYDFDSE' A
#
# COMPACT_ATOMS: atom_id res chain seq x y z
N MET A 1 0.39 22.91 -8.75
CA MET A 1 0.71 21.48 -8.94
C MET A 1 1.28 20.96 -7.63
N ARG A 2 0.66 19.94 -6.99
CA ARG A 2 1.18 19.38 -5.73
C ARG A 2 2.26 18.35 -6.11
N HIS A 3 3.52 18.65 -5.84
CA HIS A 3 4.59 17.66 -5.95
C HIS A 3 4.34 16.56 -4.92
N THR A 4 3.95 15.37 -5.39
CA THR A 4 3.90 14.20 -4.50
C THR A 4 5.33 13.72 -4.36
N THR A 5 6.01 14.13 -3.29
CA THR A 5 7.36 13.66 -2.99
C THR A 5 7.31 12.15 -2.72
N ARG A 6 7.76 11.34 -3.68
CA ARG A 6 7.92 9.91 -3.48
C ARG A 6 9.08 9.70 -2.50
N LYS A 7 8.76 9.26 -1.29
CA LYS A 7 9.75 8.82 -0.30
C LYS A 7 9.72 7.30 -0.25
N THR A 8 10.88 6.69 -0.46
CA THR A 8 11.05 5.24 -0.36
C THR A 8 11.46 4.90 1.07
N PHE A 9 10.75 3.98 1.71
CA PHE A 9 11.09 3.44 3.02
C PHE A 9 11.39 1.96 2.85
N MET A 10 12.51 1.51 3.41
CA MET A 10 12.86 0.11 3.47
C MET A 10 12.42 -0.42 4.84
N LEU A 11 11.48 -1.37 4.85
CA LEU A 11 10.93 -1.93 6.08
C LEU A 11 11.62 -3.26 6.37
N ASN A 12 12.26 -3.35 7.54
CA ASN A 12 12.71 -4.63 8.07
C ASN A 12 11.54 -5.26 8.81
N LEU A 13 10.95 -6.29 8.22
CA LEU A 13 9.87 -7.07 8.83
C LEU A 13 10.47 -8.33 9.44
N ASP A 14 10.00 -8.71 10.63
CA ASP A 14 10.20 -10.07 11.10
C ASP A 14 9.37 -11.06 10.28
N GLU A 15 9.63 -12.35 10.48
CA GLU A 15 8.98 -13.43 9.73
C GLU A 15 7.45 -13.41 9.88
N ALA A 16 6.94 -13.10 11.08
CA ALA A 16 5.51 -13.05 11.33
C ALA A 16 4.83 -11.91 10.57
N HIS A 17 5.46 -10.74 10.50
CA HIS A 17 4.95 -9.60 9.74
C HIS A 17 5.12 -9.80 8.22
N ALA A 18 6.21 -10.43 7.77
CA ALA A 18 6.42 -10.78 6.38
C ALA A 18 5.37 -11.77 5.86
N SER A 19 5.05 -12.80 6.65
CA SER A 19 3.99 -13.78 6.31
C SER A 19 2.63 -13.11 6.19
N LYS A 20 2.24 -12.25 7.15
CA LYS A 20 0.98 -11.50 7.07
C LYS A 20 0.92 -10.58 5.85
N LEU A 21 2.04 -9.96 5.49
CA LEU A 21 2.10 -9.14 4.30
C LEU A 21 1.86 -9.99 3.04
N ASP A 22 2.42 -11.19 2.97
CA ASP A 22 2.19 -12.09 1.84
C ASP A 22 0.73 -12.56 1.76
N ASP A 23 0.11 -12.91 2.89
CA ASP A 23 -1.32 -13.25 2.95
C ASP A 23 -2.19 -12.11 2.40
N LEU A 24 -1.90 -10.86 2.80
CA LEU A 24 -2.62 -9.68 2.32
C LEU A 24 -2.39 -9.44 0.82
N ARG A 25 -1.15 -9.63 0.35
CA ARG A 25 -0.81 -9.51 -1.08
C ARG A 25 -1.60 -10.51 -1.91
N GLN A 26 -1.69 -11.75 -1.45
CA GLN A 26 -2.45 -12.80 -2.13
C GLN A 26 -3.95 -12.50 -2.10
N HIS A 27 -4.48 -12.04 -0.97
CA HIS A 27 -5.90 -11.73 -0.80
C HIS A 27 -6.37 -10.58 -1.72
N PHE A 28 -5.60 -9.49 -1.80
CA PHE A 28 -5.96 -8.32 -2.60
C PHE A 28 -5.38 -8.35 -4.02
N HIS A 29 -4.54 -9.34 -4.35
CA HIS A 29 -3.80 -9.42 -5.61
C HIS A 29 -2.95 -8.16 -5.90
N LEU A 30 -2.22 -7.68 -4.90
CA LEU A 30 -1.42 -6.45 -4.98
C LEU A 30 0.08 -6.71 -4.82
N ALA A 31 0.90 -5.82 -5.36
CA ALA A 31 2.32 -5.75 -5.05
C ALA A 31 2.54 -5.44 -3.56
N ALA A 32 3.70 -5.82 -3.01
CA ALA A 32 4.01 -5.61 -1.59
C ALA A 32 3.89 -4.13 -1.18
N ASP A 33 4.45 -3.22 -1.97
CA ASP A 33 4.40 -1.78 -1.75
C ASP A 33 2.96 -1.23 -1.71
N ASP A 34 2.11 -1.69 -2.62
CA ASP A 34 0.72 -1.24 -2.71
C ASP A 34 -0.12 -1.85 -1.58
N THR A 35 0.20 -3.06 -1.16
CA THR A 35 -0.41 -3.71 0.00
C THR A 35 -0.07 -2.97 1.29
N ILE A 36 1.18 -2.55 1.48
CA ILE A 36 1.60 -1.73 2.63
C ILE A 36 0.88 -0.38 2.61
N ARG A 37 0.81 0.29 1.45
CA ARG A 37 0.08 1.56 1.31
C ARG A 37 -1.40 1.42 1.63
N LEU A 38 -2.03 0.32 1.19
CA LEU A 38 -3.39 -0.02 1.54
C LEU A 38 -3.51 -0.18 3.06
N ALA A 39 -2.74 -1.06 3.68
CA ALA A 39 -2.80 -1.34 5.12
C ALA A 39 -2.64 -0.08 5.98
N ILE A 40 -1.73 0.84 5.62
CA ILE A 40 -1.57 2.12 6.30
C ILE A 40 -2.85 2.96 6.19
N ARG A 41 -3.45 3.07 4.99
CA ARG A 41 -4.70 3.81 4.78
C ARG A 41 -5.86 3.20 5.56
N LEU A 42 -5.99 1.87 5.56
CA LEU A 42 -7.02 1.15 6.34
C LEU A 42 -6.92 1.52 7.82
N THR A 43 -5.72 1.41 8.36
CA THR A 43 -5.42 1.64 9.77
C THR A 43 -5.66 3.11 10.16
N HIS A 44 -5.21 4.05 9.32
CA HIS A 44 -5.45 5.48 9.52
C HIS A 44 -6.94 5.85 9.43
N ALA A 45 -7.67 5.30 8.44
CA ALA A 45 -9.11 5.52 8.30
C ALA A 45 -9.87 5.01 9.53
N ARG A 46 -9.54 3.81 10.02
CA ARG A 46 -10.13 3.24 11.23
C ARG A 46 -9.84 4.06 12.48
N MET A 47 -8.63 4.61 12.62
CA MET A 47 -8.32 5.54 13.72
C MET A 47 -9.12 6.84 13.64
N SER A 48 -9.38 7.35 12.43
CA SER A 48 -10.07 8.62 12.23
C SER A 48 -11.59 8.49 12.40
N LYS A 49 -12.17 7.37 11.99
CA LYS A 49 -13.60 7.06 12.11
C LYS A 49 -13.78 5.55 12.36
N PRO A 50 -13.92 5.11 13.62
CA PRO A 50 -13.95 3.69 13.96
C PRO A 50 -15.16 2.94 13.40
N ASP A 51 -16.26 3.65 13.14
CA ASP A 51 -17.54 3.07 12.69
C ASP A 51 -17.70 2.99 11.17
N VAL A 52 -16.73 3.51 10.40
CA VAL A 52 -16.79 3.45 8.94
C VAL A 52 -16.03 2.21 8.48
N LEU A 53 -16.78 1.20 8.02
CA LEU A 53 -16.23 0.12 7.21
C LEU A 53 -15.46 0.74 6.06
N VAL A 54 -14.17 0.44 6.04
CA VAL A 54 -13.12 1.02 5.21
C VAL A 54 -13.60 1.46 3.81
N PRO A 55 -13.21 2.67 3.33
CA PRO A 55 -13.42 3.07 1.94
C PRO A 55 -12.85 2.07 0.93
N GLU A 56 -13.64 1.75 -0.10
CA GLU A 56 -13.26 0.89 -1.22
C GLU A 56 -11.89 1.32 -1.81
N PHE A 57 -10.89 0.44 -1.73
CA PHE A 57 -9.58 0.69 -2.31
C PHE A 57 -9.64 0.46 -3.82
N LYS A 58 -9.61 1.54 -4.60
CA LYS A 58 -9.35 1.46 -6.04
C LYS A 58 -7.83 1.56 -6.26
N PRO A 59 -7.13 0.45 -6.54
CA PRO A 59 -5.75 0.55 -7.02
C PRO A 59 -5.78 1.38 -8.31
N HIS A 60 -4.98 2.43 -8.37
CA HIS A 60 -4.80 3.17 -9.62
C HIS A 60 -4.09 2.21 -10.58
N GLY A 61 -4.85 1.66 -11.54
CA GLY A 61 -4.31 0.86 -12.62
C GLY A 61 -3.32 1.69 -13.44
N ARG A 62 -2.16 1.09 -13.70
CA ARG A 62 -0.96 1.62 -14.36
C ARG A 62 -0.23 2.71 -13.58
N TRP A 63 0.79 2.27 -12.85
CA TRP A 63 2.02 3.04 -12.75
C TRP A 63 2.71 2.91 -14.11
N ASP A 64 2.75 4.00 -14.88
CA ASP A 64 3.61 4.09 -16.05
C ASP A 64 5.06 3.98 -15.54
N TYR A 65 5.63 2.79 -15.71
CA TYR A 65 7.08 2.59 -15.69
C TYR A 65 7.61 3.18 -17.00
N ASP A 66 7.72 4.51 -17.06
CA ASP A 66 8.62 5.14 -18.02
C ASP A 66 10.04 4.93 -17.50
N PHE A 67 10.57 3.76 -17.86
CA PHE A 67 11.98 3.49 -17.89
C PHE A 67 12.54 4.29 -19.07
N ASP A 68 12.89 5.56 -18.82
CA ASP A 68 13.74 6.30 -19.75
C ASP A 68 15.13 5.65 -19.70
N SER A 69 15.35 4.78 -20.68
CA SER A 69 16.67 4.47 -21.20
C SER A 69 17.15 5.65 -22.02
N GLU A 70 18.12 6.42 -21.49
CA GLU A 70 19.23 6.98 -22.29
C GLU A 70 20.43 7.29 -21.39
#